data_AF-A0A7S0L917-F1
#
_entry.id   AF-A0A7S0L917-F1
#
_cell.length_a   1.000
_cell.length_b   1.000
_cell.length_c   1.000
_cell.angle_alpha   90.00
_cell.angle_beta   90.00
_cell.angle_gamma   90.00
#
_symmetry.space_group_name_H-M   'P 1'
#
loop_
_entity.id
_entity.type
_entity.pdbx_description
1 polymer ?
#
loop_
_entity_poly.entity_id
_entity_poly.type
_entity_poly.pdbx_seq_one_letter_code
_entity_poly.pdbx_strand_id
1 'polypeptide(L)'
;AGAAPTERELLQLWDAALQYHEEKVPPAVNLIKEHLLWRASPPFDAVVDIDAIPFYLLSNELTVGSMYVHGRDADGRSLMSIDVAKHNPSAPWYDKRRLACAYVWLAE
;
A
#
# COMPACT_ATOMS: atom_id res chain seq x y z
N ALA A 1 -12.48 -6.21 -13.27
CA ALA A 1 -11.13 -6.75 -13.52
C ALA A 1 -10.17 -5.59 -13.51
N GLY A 2 -9.15 -5.64 -12.64
CA GLY A 2 -8.23 -4.53 -12.43
C GLY A 2 -7.37 -4.27 -13.63
N ALA A 3 -6.94 -3.02 -13.76
CA ALA A 3 -5.93 -2.68 -14.75
C ALA A 3 -4.68 -3.54 -14.51
N ALA A 4 -4.23 -4.23 -15.56
CA ALA A 4 -2.95 -4.89 -15.55
C ALA A 4 -1.86 -3.84 -15.25
N PRO A 5 -0.83 -4.17 -14.46
CA PRO A 5 0.27 -3.26 -14.22
C PRO A 5 0.93 -2.89 -15.55
N THR A 6 1.29 -1.61 -15.67
CA THR A 6 2.10 -1.09 -16.76
C THR A 6 3.51 -1.67 -16.70
N GLU A 7 4.21 -1.65 -17.83
CA GLU A 7 5.62 -2.08 -17.90
C GLU A 7 6.51 -1.32 -16.91
N ARG A 8 6.28 -0.02 -16.75
CA ARG A 8 7.00 0.82 -15.79
C ARG A 8 6.82 0.34 -14.34
N GLU A 9 5.60 0.01 -13.94
CA GLU A 9 5.32 -0.48 -12.59
C GLU A 9 5.95 -1.84 -12.34
N LEU A 10 5.98 -2.72 -13.36
CA LEU A 10 6.66 -4.01 -13.26
C LEU A 10 8.17 -3.86 -13.09
N LEU A 11 8.79 -2.91 -13.79
CA LEU A 11 10.22 -2.62 -13.64
C LEU A 11 10.55 -2.03 -12.26
N GLN A 12 9.74 -1.11 -11.75
CA GLN A 12 9.93 -0.57 -10.40
C GLN A 12 9.77 -1.65 -9.32
N LEU A 13 8.77 -2.53 -9.47
CA LEU A 13 8.56 -3.65 -8.56
C LEU A 13 9.71 -4.67 -8.64
N TRP A 14 10.27 -4.88 -9.83
CA TRP A 14 11.45 -5.72 -10.03
C TRP A 14 12.67 -5.18 -9.29
N ASP A 15 13.00 -3.91 -9.48
CA ASP A 15 14.15 -3.27 -8.83
C ASP A 15 14.01 -3.29 -7.31
N ALA A 16 12.82 -2.95 -6.79
CA ALA A 16 12.53 -3.00 -5.35
C ALA A 16 12.64 -4.43 -4.79
N ALA A 17 12.14 -5.44 -5.52
CA ALA A 17 12.19 -6.82 -5.09
C ALA A 17 13.62 -7.38 -5.06
N LEU A 18 14.44 -7.03 -6.06
CA LEU A 18 15.86 -7.37 -6.05
C LEU A 18 16.60 -6.68 -4.90
N GLN A 19 16.35 -5.39 -4.67
CA GLN A 19 16.99 -4.65 -3.59
C GLN A 19 16.64 -5.25 -2.21
N TYR A 20 15.36 -5.59 -1.98
CA TYR A 20 14.90 -6.19 -0.73
C TYR A 20 15.53 -7.57 -0.46
N HIS A 21 15.78 -8.35 -1.51
CA HIS A 21 16.34 -9.69 -1.40
C HIS A 21 17.84 -9.77 -1.67
N GLU A 22 18.57 -8.65 -1.62
CA GLU A 22 20.03 -8.61 -1.85
C GLU A 22 20.41 -9.26 -3.19
N GLU A 23 19.69 -8.89 -4.26
CA GLU A 23 19.87 -9.38 -5.63
C GLU A 23 19.58 -10.88 -5.83
N LYS A 24 18.99 -11.57 -4.84
CA LYS A 24 18.57 -12.97 -5.00
C LYS A 24 17.32 -13.06 -5.89
N VAL A 25 17.51 -13.58 -7.10
CA VAL A 25 16.45 -13.68 -8.12
C VAL A 25 15.26 -14.54 -7.69
N PRO A 26 15.42 -15.79 -7.18
CA PRO A 26 14.26 -16.62 -6.85
C PRO A 26 13.29 -15.99 -5.82
N PRO A 27 13.75 -15.43 -4.69
CA PRO A 27 12.84 -14.76 -3.75
C PRO A 27 12.26 -13.45 -4.32
N ALA A 28 13.00 -12.68 -5.12
CA ALA A 28 12.46 -11.49 -5.79
C ALA A 28 11.29 -11.83 -6.73
N VAL A 29 11.42 -12.91 -7.52
CA VAL A 29 10.33 -13.42 -8.37
C VAL A 29 9.11 -13.85 -7.54
N ASN A 30 9.33 -14.50 -6.39
CA ASN A 30 8.23 -14.89 -5.51
C ASN A 30 7.52 -13.68 -4.92
N LEU A 31 8.26 -12.66 -4.46
CA LEU A 31 7.68 -11.41 -3.95
C LEU A 31 6.82 -10.71 -5.01
N ILE A 32 7.30 -10.64 -6.26
CA ILE A 32 6.54 -10.06 -7.37
C ILE A 32 5.25 -10.84 -7.64
N LYS A 33 5.32 -12.17 -7.68
CA LYS A 33 4.14 -13.02 -7.87
C LYS A 33 3.12 -12.84 -6.76
N GLU A 34 3.57 -12.85 -5.51
CA GLU A 34 2.72 -12.62 -4.34
C GLU A 34 2.06 -11.25 -4.39
N HIS A 35 2.82 -10.21 -4.77
CA HIS A 35 2.29 -8.88 -4.98
C HIS A 35 1.20 -8.88 -6.07
N LEU A 36 1.46 -9.44 -7.25
CA LEU A 36 0.48 -9.50 -8.34
C LEU A 36 -0.77 -10.31 -7.99
N LEU A 37 -0.62 -11.44 -7.29
CA LEU A 37 -1.73 -12.25 -6.79
C LEU A 37 -2.56 -11.48 -5.76
N TRP A 38 -1.89 -10.76 -4.87
CA TRP A 38 -2.54 -9.89 -3.89
C TRP A 38 -3.36 -8.78 -4.57
N ARG A 39 -2.81 -8.15 -5.61
CA ARG A 39 -3.52 -7.15 -6.46
C ARG A 39 -4.75 -7.71 -7.18
N ALA A 40 -4.79 -9.01 -7.43
CA ALA A 40 -5.86 -9.66 -8.18
C ALA A 40 -6.93 -10.30 -7.29
N SER A 41 -6.78 -10.21 -5.96
CA SER A 41 -7.67 -10.88 -4.99
C SER A 41 -8.83 -9.96 -4.59
N PRO A 42 -10.11 -10.39 -4.64
CA PRO A 42 -11.23 -9.56 -4.17
C PRO A 42 -11.12 -9.20 -2.67
N PRO A 43 -11.54 -7.99 -2.25
CA PRO A 43 -12.12 -6.89 -3.04
C PRO A 43 -11.06 -5.95 -3.65
N PHE A 44 -9.81 -6.41 -3.78
CA PHE A 44 -8.66 -5.65 -4.27
C PHE A 44 -8.49 -5.74 -5.80
N ASP A 45 -9.51 -6.24 -6.52
CA ASP A 45 -9.59 -6.36 -7.99
C ASP A 45 -9.27 -5.08 -8.77
N ALA A 46 -8.95 -3.97 -8.14
CA ALA A 46 -8.18 -2.90 -8.71
C ALA A 46 -7.13 -2.53 -7.66
N VAL A 47 -5.85 -2.56 -8.02
CA VAL A 47 -4.89 -1.77 -7.26
C VAL A 47 -5.41 -0.36 -7.20
N VAL A 48 -5.51 0.08 -5.95
CA VAL A 48 -5.38 1.44 -5.42
C VAL A 48 -5.07 2.48 -6.49
N ASP A 49 -6.03 2.72 -7.38
CA ASP A 49 -6.22 4.04 -7.91
C ASP A 49 -6.59 4.86 -6.67
N ILE A 50 -5.64 5.63 -6.15
CA ILE A 50 -5.87 6.51 -4.99
C ILE A 50 -7.04 7.44 -5.31
N ASP A 51 -7.22 7.82 -6.58
CA ASP A 51 -8.34 8.62 -7.05
C ASP A 51 -9.67 7.83 -7.02
N ALA A 52 -9.61 6.50 -7.05
CA ALA A 52 -10.75 5.62 -6.86
C ALA A 52 -11.02 5.25 -5.40
N ILE A 53 -10.15 5.59 -4.44
CA ILE A 53 -10.52 5.51 -3.03
C ILE A 53 -11.54 6.62 -2.78
N PRO A 54 -12.79 6.29 -2.40
CA PRO A 54 -13.78 7.31 -2.14
C PRO A 54 -13.26 8.30 -1.09
N PHE A 55 -13.29 9.60 -1.42
CA PHE A 55 -12.79 10.67 -0.56
C PHE A 55 -13.39 10.63 0.86
N TYR A 56 -14.60 10.10 1.04
CA TYR A 56 -15.22 9.96 2.36
C TYR A 56 -14.57 8.88 3.26
N LEU A 57 -13.93 7.86 2.67
CA LEU A 57 -13.15 6.85 3.42
C LEU A 57 -11.81 7.43 3.84
N LEU A 58 -11.16 8.17 2.94
CA LEU A 58 -9.96 8.94 3.25
C LEU A 58 -10.25 9.97 4.34
N SER A 59 -11.28 10.79 4.16
CA SER A 59 -11.59 11.89 5.07
C SER A 59 -11.95 11.40 6.47
N ASN A 60 -12.71 10.31 6.65
CA ASN A 60 -13.06 9.85 7.99
C ASN A 60 -11.82 9.38 8.79
N GLU A 61 -10.94 8.59 8.18
CA GLU A 61 -9.76 8.05 8.87
C GLU A 61 -8.62 9.10 8.96
N LEU A 62 -8.50 10.02 7.98
CA LEU A 62 -7.68 11.24 8.07
C LEU A 62 -8.15 12.18 9.19
N THR A 63 -9.45 12.39 9.33
CA THR A 63 -10.02 13.35 10.29
C THR A 63 -9.87 12.86 11.72
N VAL A 64 -10.01 11.54 11.96
CA VAL A 64 -9.76 10.96 13.30
C VAL A 64 -8.27 10.75 13.57
N GLY A 65 -7.39 10.87 12.57
CA GLY A 65 -5.94 10.72 12.73
C GLY A 65 -5.54 9.31 13.16
N SER A 66 -6.26 8.29 12.68
CA SER A 66 -5.96 6.89 12.97
C SER A 66 -4.68 6.42 12.27
N MET A 67 -4.27 7.10 11.19
CA MET A 67 -3.08 6.78 10.41
C MET A 67 -2.44 8.07 9.91
N TYR A 68 -1.12 8.22 10.02
CA TYR A 68 -0.39 9.34 9.45
C TYR A 68 1.08 9.00 9.25
N VAL A 69 1.71 9.59 8.22
CA VAL A 69 3.15 9.48 7.97
C VAL A 69 3.84 10.74 8.48
N HIS A 70 4.86 10.60 9.31
CA HIS A 70 5.58 11.72 9.93
C HIS A 70 7.08 11.53 9.86
N GLY A 71 7.76 12.40 9.11
CA GLY A 71 9.21 12.40 9.02
C GLY A 71 9.80 11.13 8.40
N ARG A 72 11.10 10.97 8.60
CA ARG A 72 11.90 9.83 8.14
C ARG A 72 12.78 9.34 9.28
N ASP A 73 13.07 8.04 9.31
CA ASP A 73 14.04 7.48 10.23
C ASP A 73 15.49 7.82 9.82
N ALA A 74 16.46 7.35 10.62
CA ALA A 74 17.89 7.58 10.36
C ALA A 74 18.36 7.00 9.01
N ASP A 75 17.65 6.01 8.47
CA ASP A 75 17.93 5.37 7.19
C ASP A 75 17.15 6.02 6.03
N GLY A 76 16.43 7.11 6.30
CA GLY A 76 15.64 7.85 5.31
C GLY A 76 14.29 7.21 4.98
N ARG A 77 13.85 6.18 5.72
CA ARG A 77 12.57 5.49 5.48
C ARG A 77 11.43 6.28 6.13
N SER A 78 10.30 6.36 5.42
CA SER A 78 9.11 7.04 5.92
C SER A 78 8.56 6.37 7.18
N LEU A 79 8.31 7.15 8.23
CA LEU A 79 7.76 6.64 9.49
C LEU A 79 6.24 6.78 9.52
N MET A 80 5.54 5.66 9.63
CA MET A 80 4.08 5.63 9.72
C MET A 80 3.63 5.32 11.15
N SER A 81 2.69 6.12 11.67
CA SER A 81 2.01 5.85 12.93
C SER A 81 0.57 5.42 12.70
N ILE A 82 0.14 4.41 13.45
CA ILE A 82 -1.21 3.85 13.42
C ILE A 82 -1.77 3.84 14.85
N ASP A 83 -2.87 4.53 15.07
CA ASP A 83 -3.58 4.61 16.34
C ASP A 83 -4.86 3.77 16.28
N VAL A 84 -4.73 2.49 16.66
CA VAL A 84 -5.80 1.48 16.61
C VAL A 84 -7.07 1.94 17.36
N ALA A 85 -6.91 2.71 18.44
CA ALA A 85 -8.01 3.16 19.27
C ALA A 85 -8.91 4.21 18.58
N LYS A 86 -8.37 4.91 17.57
CA LYS A 86 -9.11 5.93 16.80
C LYS A 86 -9.76 5.39 15.54
N HIS A 87 -9.57 4.12 15.19
CA HIS A 87 -10.22 3.54 14.02
C HIS A 87 -11.72 3.42 14.21
N ASN A 88 -12.46 3.66 13.12
CA ASN A 88 -13.88 3.37 13.10
C ASN A 88 -14.10 1.83 13.15
N PRO A 89 -14.74 1.28 14.19
CA PRO A 89 -14.97 -0.17 14.30
C PRO A 89 -16.02 -0.67 13.29
N SER A 90 -16.87 0.21 12.78
CA SER A 90 -17.91 -0.12 11.79
C SER A 90 -17.40 -0.12 10.36
N ALA A 91 -16.19 0.40 10.10
CA ALA A 91 -15.58 0.34 8.77
C ALA A 91 -15.09 -1.08 8.45
N PRO A 92 -15.38 -1.61 7.25
CA PRO A 92 -14.87 -2.90 6.82
C PRO A 92 -13.34 -2.94 6.88
N TRP A 93 -12.78 -4.08 7.30
CA TRP A 93 -11.34 -4.25 7.47
C TRP A 93 -10.53 -3.98 6.18
N TYR A 94 -11.11 -4.22 5.01
CA TYR A 94 -10.44 -4.00 3.73
C TYR A 94 -10.29 -2.51 3.39
N ASP A 95 -11.13 -1.63 3.94
CA ASP A 95 -11.00 -0.17 3.77
C ASP A 95 -9.82 0.37 4.59
N LYS A 96 -9.62 -0.14 5.81
CA LYS A 96 -8.43 0.18 6.64
C LYS A 96 -7.13 -0.23 5.96
N ARG A 97 -7.14 -1.38 5.27
CA ARG A 97 -5.99 -1.87 4.51
C ARG A 97 -5.71 -1.03 3.25
N ARG A 98 -6.76 -0.61 2.52
CA ARG A 98 -6.63 0.32 1.37
C ARG A 98 -6.04 1.66 1.79
N LEU A 99 -6.48 2.18 2.93
CA LEU A 99 -5.94 3.41 3.51
C LEU A 99 -4.46 3.27 3.87
N ALA A 100 -4.06 2.17 4.52
CA ALA A 100 -2.66 1.89 4.81
C ALA A 100 -1.76 1.95 3.56
N CYS A 101 -2.21 1.31 2.48
CA CYS A 101 -1.50 1.34 1.20
C CYS A 101 -1.43 2.75 0.60
N ALA A 102 -2.53 3.52 0.66
CA ALA A 102 -2.57 4.89 0.17
C ALA A 102 -1.61 5.81 0.93
N TYR A 103 -1.51 5.68 2.26
CA TYR A 103 -0.59 6.49 3.07
C TYR A 103 0.88 6.21 2.76
N VAL A 104 1.25 4.94 2.57
CA VAL A 104 2.63 4.60 2.20
C VAL A 104 2.97 5.17 0.83
N TRP A 105 2.04 5.11 -0.13
CA TRP A 105 2.23 5.65 -1.48
C TRP A 105 2.30 7.20 -1.52
N LEU A 106 1.47 7.90 -0.73
CA LEU A 106 1.44 9.37 -0.71
C LEU A 106 2.62 10.01 0.04
N ALA A 107 3.37 9.24 0.82
CA ALA A 107 4.48 9.75 1.63
C ALA A 107 5.85 9.66 0.94
N GLU A 108 5.90 9.12 -0.28
CA GLU A 108 7.06 9.15 -1.17
C GLU A 108 7.03 10.35 -2.10
#